data_AF-A0A942EZT6-F1
#
_entry.id   AF-A0A942EZT6-F1
#
_cell.length_a   1.000
_cell.length_b   1.000
_cell.length_c   1.000
_cell.angle_alpha   90.00
_cell.angle_beta   90.00
_cell.angle_gamma   90.00
#
_symmetry.space_group_name_H-M   'P 1'
#
loop_
_entity.id
_entity.type
_entity.pdbx_description
1 polymer ?
#
loop_
_entity_poly.entity_id
_entity_poly.type
_entity_poly.pdbx_seq_one_letter_code
_entity_poly.pdbx_strand_id
1 'polypeptide(L)'
;MPKTYTHLSLEDRALMQVWLEHNLSLRAIACKLRRAPSTITREFARNHGRLPAADSAPAAGRPPVAGGYRCAIAHHRAQRL
;
A
#
# COMPACT_ATOMS: atom_id res chain seq x y z
N MET A 1 -7.16 -23.46 -15.06
CA MET A 1 -5.80 -22.88 -15.05
C MET A 1 -5.40 -22.60 -13.61
N PRO A 2 -4.24 -23.06 -13.13
CA PRO A 2 -3.75 -22.69 -11.80
C PRO A 2 -3.50 -21.18 -11.76
N LYS A 3 -4.03 -20.49 -10.74
CA LYS A 3 -3.74 -19.08 -10.50
C LYS A 3 -2.40 -19.00 -9.78
N THR A 4 -1.32 -18.69 -10.50
CA THR A 4 -0.02 -18.42 -9.88
C THR A 4 -0.10 -17.10 -9.12
N TYR A 5 -0.41 -17.16 -7.83
CA TYR A 5 -0.49 -15.98 -6.99
C TYR A 5 0.93 -15.52 -6.64
N THR A 6 1.40 -14.48 -7.31
CA THR A 6 2.67 -13.83 -6.97
C THR A 6 2.40 -12.82 -5.87
N HIS A 7 2.79 -13.15 -4.63
CA HIS A 7 2.78 -12.18 -3.53
C HIS A 7 3.73 -11.03 -3.85
N LEU A 8 3.42 -9.82 -3.37
CA LEU A 8 4.43 -8.75 -3.32
C LEU A 8 5.63 -9.23 -2.51
N SER A 9 6.83 -8.88 -2.95
CA SER A 9 8.04 -9.08 -2.16
C SER A 9 8.07 -8.13 -0.95
N LEU A 10 9.04 -8.30 -0.05
CA LEU A 10 9.29 -7.30 0.99
C LEU A 10 9.71 -5.96 0.38
N GLU A 11 10.52 -6.00 -0.68
CA GLU A 11 11.01 -4.80 -1.38
C GLU A 11 9.87 -4.02 -2.03
N ASP A 12 8.95 -4.72 -2.72
CA ASP A 12 7.75 -4.10 -3.31
C ASP A 12 6.94 -3.33 -2.25
N ARG A 13 6.78 -3.92 -1.05
CA ARG A 13 6.09 -3.30 0.08
C ARG A 13 6.85 -2.12 0.67
N ALA A 14 8.18 -2.24 0.79
CA ALA A 14 9.02 -1.15 1.30
C ALA A 14 8.99 0.06 0.36
N LEU A 15 9.16 -0.17 -0.95
CA LEU A 15 9.06 0.88 -1.97
C LEU A 15 7.66 1.51 -2.02
N MET A 16 6.61 0.70 -1.90
CA MET A 16 5.25 1.20 -1.79
C MET A 16 5.08 2.13 -0.58
N GLN A 17 5.61 1.77 0.59
CA GLN A 17 5.56 2.65 1.76
C GLN A 17 6.30 3.96 1.49
N VAL A 18 7.54 3.92 1.04
CA VAL A 18 8.34 5.13 0.74
C VAL A 18 7.60 6.04 -0.25
N TRP A 19 7.04 5.50 -1.33
CA TRP A 19 6.32 6.33 -2.30
C TRP A 19 4.99 6.88 -1.80
N LEU A 20 4.31 6.17 -0.90
CA LEU A 20 3.15 6.72 -0.20
C LEU A 20 3.55 7.87 0.74
N GLU A 21 4.72 7.81 1.38
CA GLU A 21 5.27 8.93 2.17
C GLU A 21 5.57 10.15 1.30
N HIS A 22 5.95 9.93 0.04
CA HIS A 22 6.12 10.97 -0.97
C HIS A 22 4.81 11.37 -1.69
N ASN A 23 3.64 10.96 -1.20
CA ASN A 23 2.32 11.29 -1.76
C ASN A 23 2.09 10.81 -3.21
N LEU A 24 2.78 9.76 -3.65
CA LEU A 24 2.45 9.15 -4.94
C LEU A 24 1.11 8.41 -4.87
N SER A 25 0.33 8.50 -5.94
CA SER A 25 -0.90 7.74 -6.07
C SER A 25 -0.62 6.24 -6.21
N LEU A 26 -1.56 5.40 -5.78
CA LEU A 26 -1.47 3.94 -5.93
C LEU A 26 -1.25 3.52 -7.39
N ARG A 27 -1.80 4.26 -8.36
CA ARG A 27 -1.57 4.01 -9.80
C ARG A 27 -0.13 4.31 -10.20
N ALA A 28 0.43 5.43 -9.75
CA ALA A 28 1.84 5.77 -10.02
C ALA A 28 2.79 4.74 -9.40
N ILE A 29 2.50 4.30 -8.17
CA ILE A 29 3.23 3.25 -7.47
C ILE A 29 3.17 1.93 -8.26
N ALA A 30 1.98 1.52 -8.71
CA ALA A 30 1.82 0.31 -9.51
C ALA A 30 2.65 0.33 -10.79
N CYS A 31 2.65 1.45 -11.51
CA CYS A 31 3.50 1.63 -12.68
C CYS A 31 5.00 1.51 -12.35
N LYS A 32 5.44 2.14 -11.25
CA LYS A 32 6.85 2.08 -10.82
C LYS A 32 7.29 0.69 -10.36
N LEU A 33 6.42 -0.05 -9.65
CA LEU A 33 6.66 -1.44 -9.25
C LEU A 33 6.48 -2.43 -10.40
N ARG A 34 6.02 -1.98 -11.58
CA ARG A 34 5.62 -2.84 -12.70
C ARG A 34 4.61 -3.92 -12.27
N ARG A 35 3.68 -3.54 -11.40
CA ARG A 35 2.59 -4.39 -10.91
C ARG A 35 1.25 -3.87 -11.43
N ALA A 36 0.27 -4.77 -11.52
CA ALA A 36 -1.09 -4.36 -11.84
C ALA A 36 -1.64 -3.39 -10.76
N PRO A 37 -2.34 -2.31 -11.13
CA PRO A 37 -2.92 -1.37 -10.16
C PRO A 37 -3.84 -2.06 -9.15
N SER A 38 -4.61 -3.06 -9.59
CA SER A 38 -5.48 -3.84 -8.71
C SER A 38 -4.70 -4.58 -7.61
N THR A 39 -3.46 -4.97 -7.87
CA THR A 39 -2.60 -5.64 -6.88
C THR A 39 -2.18 -4.68 -5.78
N ILE A 40 -1.73 -3.48 -6.14
CA ILE A 40 -1.34 -2.44 -5.18
C ILE A 40 -2.54 -1.96 -4.38
N THR A 41 -3.68 -1.73 -5.04
CA THR A 41 -4.92 -1.34 -4.34
C THR A 41 -5.39 -2.40 -3.36
N ARG A 42 -5.38 -3.68 -3.73
CA ARG A 42 -5.71 -4.78 -2.81
C ARG A 42 -4.74 -4.85 -1.64
N GLU A 43 -3.45 -4.73 -1.88
CA GLU A 43 -2.43 -4.72 -0.81
C GLU A 43 -2.66 -3.57 0.17
N PHE A 44 -2.90 -2.37 -0.35
CA PHE A 44 -3.16 -1.18 0.47
C PHE A 44 -4.40 -1.35 1.34
N ALA A 45 -5.52 -1.79 0.73
CA ALA A 45 -6.78 -1.99 1.43
C ALA A 45 -6.67 -3.12 2.48
N ARG A 46 -6.01 -4.24 2.16
CA ARG A 46 -5.80 -5.37 3.08
C ARG A 46 -5.00 -4.97 4.31
N ASN A 47 -4.12 -3.98 4.19
CA ASN A 47 -3.26 -3.50 5.26
C ASN A 47 -3.74 -2.18 5.89
N HIS A 48 -5.06 -1.93 5.83
CA HIS A 48 -5.72 -0.78 6.45
C HIS A 48 -5.20 0.59 6.00
N GLY A 49 -4.60 0.66 4.82
CA GLY A 49 -4.23 1.94 4.21
C GLY A 49 -5.48 2.78 3.95
N ARG A 50 -5.43 4.05 4.34
CA ARG A 50 -6.46 5.06 4.08
C ARG A 50 -5.82 6.23 3.38
N LEU A 51 -6.31 6.54 2.18
CA LEU A 51 -6.04 7.83 1.57
C LEU A 51 -6.95 8.87 2.27
N PRO A 52 -6.45 10.08 2.56
CA PRO A 52 -7.32 11.16 3.02
C PRO A 52 -8.40 11.39 1.96
N ALA A 53 -9.68 11.44 2.36
CA ALA A 53 -10.73 11.83 1.43
C ALA A 53 -10.54 13.33 1.13
N ALA A 54 -10.78 13.72 -0.13
CA ALA A 54 -10.59 15.10 -0.59
C ALA A 54 -11.33 16.13 0.30
N ASP A 55 -12.46 15.71 0.87
CA ASP A 55 -13.37 16.57 1.64
C ASP A 55 -13.36 16.29 3.15
N SER A 56 -12.55 15.34 3.61
CA SER A 56 -12.44 15.10 5.06
C SER A 56 -11.58 16.18 5.70
N ALA A 57 -12.17 16.97 6.60
CA ALA A 57 -11.43 17.82 7.51
C ALA A 57 -10.30 16.99 8.15
N PRO A 58 -9.06 17.52 8.23
CA PRO A 58 -7.97 16.78 8.85
C PRO A 58 -8.41 16.36 10.25
N ALA A 59 -8.49 15.06 10.49
CA ALA A 59 -8.78 14.53 11.82
C ALA A 59 -7.81 15.19 12.80
N ALA A 60 -8.30 15.66 13.95
CA ALA A 60 -7.48 16.36 14.94
C ALA A 60 -6.22 15.54 15.27
N GLY A 61 -5.04 16.08 14.94
CA GLY A 61 -3.74 15.41 15.13
C GLY A 61 -2.88 15.36 13.87
N ARG A 62 -1.72 14.68 13.98
CA ARG A 62 -0.78 14.52 12.86
C ARG A 62 -1.37 13.54 11.84
N PRO A 63 -1.41 13.87 10.54
CA PRO A 63 -1.89 12.96 9.52
C PRO A 63 -1.06 11.66 9.49
N PRO A 64 -1.68 10.51 9.19
CA PRO A 64 -0.98 9.23 9.16
C PRO A 64 0.03 9.19 8.02
N VAL A 65 1.29 8.90 8.36
CA VAL A 65 2.37 8.67 7.39
C VAL A 65 1.97 7.53 6.44
N ALA A 66 2.18 7.72 5.14
CA ALA A 66 1.82 6.76 4.09
C ALA A 66 0.35 6.30 4.10
N GLY A 67 -0.57 7.14 4.58
CA GLY A 67 -1.97 6.74 4.75
C GLY A 67 -2.17 5.61 5.77
N GLY A 68 -1.21 5.42 6.68
CA GLY A 68 -1.23 4.35 7.69
C GLY A 68 -0.65 3.02 7.21
N TYR A 69 -0.16 2.93 5.97
CA TYR A 69 0.47 1.72 5.45
C TYR A 69 1.81 1.45 6.14
N ARG A 70 2.02 0.21 6.62
CA ARG A 70 3.25 -0.23 7.29
C ARG A 70 3.76 -1.53 6.67
N CYS A 71 4.91 -1.46 5.98
CA CYS A 71 5.46 -2.59 5.22
C CYS A 71 5.77 -3.81 6.09
N ALA A 72 6.33 -3.61 7.29
CA ALA A 72 6.69 -4.69 8.20
C ALA A 72 5.47 -5.50 8.66
N ILE A 73 4.38 -4.81 9.04
CA ILE A 73 3.12 -5.46 9.45
C ILE A 73 2.49 -6.17 8.26
N ALA A 74 2.48 -5.53 7.09
CA ALA A 74 1.93 -6.11 5.87
C ALA A 74 2.67 -7.40 5.46
N HIS A 75 4.00 -7.40 5.56
CA HIS A 75 4.81 -8.56 5.26
C HIS A 75 4.59 -9.70 6.26
N HIS A 76 4.62 -9.42 7.56
CA HIS A 76 4.36 -10.41 8.60
C HIS A 76 2.96 -11.04 8.46
N ARG A 77 1.93 -10.25 8.12
CA ARG A 77 0.59 -10.78 7.83
C ARG A 77 0.58 -11.69 6.62
N ALA A 78 1.32 -11.35 5.56
CA ALA A 78 1.39 -12.16 4.35
C ALA A 78 2.10 -13.51 4.57
N GLN A 79 3.03 -13.60 5.52
CA GLN A 79 3.72 -14.85 5.87
C GLN A 79 2.87 -15.80 6.73
N ARG A 80 1.78 -15.31 7.33
CA ARG A 80 0.89 -16.10 8.20
C ARG A 80 -0.34 -16.67 7.46
N LEU A 81 -0.44 -16.45 6.16
CA LEU A 81 -1.52 -16.91 5.27
C LEU A 81 -1.00 -18.04 4.38
#